data_AF-A0A134BRL6-F1
#
_entry.id   AF-A0A134BRL6-F1
#
_cell.length_a   1.000
_cell.length_b   1.000
_cell.length_c   1.000
_cell.angle_alpha   90.00
_cell.angle_beta   90.00
_cell.angle_gamma   90.00
#
_symmetry.space_group_name_H-M   'P 1'
#
loop_
_entity.id
_entity.type
_entity.pdbx_description
1 polymer ?
#
loop_
_entity_poly.entity_id
_entity_poly.type
_entity_poly.pdbx_seq_one_letter_code
_entity_poly.pdbx_strand_id
1 'polypeptide(L)'
;MYIEKINSPKDLKGLSVEQLNTVADEIRAGILNRVSQHGGHVGPNLGFTEATVALHYVFNAPEDKIVFDISHQSYPHKMLTGRAEGFLDSSKIDSVSGFSSPIESPVYDNFEIGHTSTSVSLASGLQKARDIMIK
;
A
#
# COMPACT_ATOMS: atom_id res chain seq x y z
N MET A 1 16.02 2.48 9.37
CA MET A 1 15.03 3.33 8.68
C MET A 1 13.72 3.33 9.47
N TYR A 2 12.87 4.35 9.36
CA TYR A 2 11.51 4.30 9.95
C TYR A 2 10.69 3.17 9.33
N ILE A 3 10.80 2.95 8.02
CA ILE A 3 10.03 1.96 7.28
C ILE A 3 10.27 0.51 7.74
N GLU A 4 11.44 0.20 8.31
CA GLU A 4 11.75 -1.11 8.92
C GLU A 4 11.01 -1.35 10.24
N LYS A 5 10.50 -0.29 10.87
CA LYS A 5 9.76 -0.35 12.15
C LYS A 5 8.25 -0.29 11.95
N ILE A 6 7.78 -0.02 10.72
CA ILE A 6 6.37 0.08 10.36
C ILE A 6 5.90 -1.30 9.90
N ASN A 7 5.19 -2.00 10.77
CA ASN A 7 4.59 -3.30 10.47
C ASN A 7 3.11 -3.18 10.10
N SER A 8 2.47 -2.06 10.46
CA SER A 8 1.09 -1.76 10.13
C SER A 8 0.84 -0.25 10.04
N PRO A 9 -0.29 0.18 9.44
CA PRO A 9 -0.70 1.59 9.42
C PRO A 9 -0.80 2.22 10.81
N LYS A 10 -1.00 1.43 11.87
CA LYS A 10 -1.06 1.93 13.26
C LYS A 10 0.27 2.55 13.70
N ASP A 11 1.39 2.06 13.19
CA ASP A 11 2.73 2.56 13.54
C ASP A 11 2.98 3.96 12.99
N LEU A 12 2.21 4.40 11.99
CA LEU A 12 2.28 5.76 11.45
C LEU A 12 1.63 6.80 12.38
N LYS A 13 0.61 6.41 13.14
CA LYS A 13 -0.27 7.36 13.87
C LYS A 13 0.47 8.17 14.94
N GLY A 14 1.58 7.65 15.45
CA GLY A 14 2.43 8.32 16.44
C GLY A 14 3.51 9.21 15.85
N LEU A 15 3.65 9.28 14.53
CA LEU A 15 4.71 10.03 13.87
C LEU A 15 4.31 11.50 13.65
N SER A 16 5.29 12.40 13.71
CA SER A 16 5.12 13.79 13.29
C SER A 16 5.09 13.91 11.77
N VAL A 17 4.64 15.06 11.25
CA VAL A 17 4.61 15.32 9.80
C VAL A 17 6.01 15.23 9.18
N GLU A 18 7.04 15.71 9.86
CA GLU A 18 8.43 15.62 9.41
C GLU A 18 8.91 14.17 9.34
N GLN A 19 8.50 13.35 10.30
CA GLN A 19 8.79 11.92 10.30
C GLN A 19 8.05 11.20 9.17
N LEU A 20 6.79 11.58 8.88
CA LEU A 20 6.05 11.04 7.73
C LEU A 20 6.71 11.41 6.39
N ASN A 21 7.28 12.60 6.27
CA ASN A 21 8.07 12.97 5.08
C ASN A 21 9.31 12.08 4.94
N THR A 22 9.97 11.75 6.05
CA THR A 22 11.11 10.82 6.05
C THR A 22 10.67 9.40 5.64
N VAL A 23 9.51 8.94 6.10
CA VAL A 23 8.91 7.67 5.67
C VAL A 23 8.65 7.66 4.17
N ALA A 24 8.13 8.76 3.60
CA ALA A 24 7.93 8.88 2.16
C ALA A 24 9.26 8.79 1.38
N ASP A 25 10.32 9.44 1.87
CA ASP A 25 11.66 9.34 1.26
C ASP A 25 12.20 7.91 1.27
N GLU A 26 12.07 7.20 2.39
CA GLU A 26 12.50 5.80 2.54
C GLU A 26 11.67 4.85 1.64
N ILE A 27 10.36 5.12 1.47
CA ILE A 27 9.51 4.37 0.54
C ILE A 27 9.98 4.58 -0.90
N ARG A 28 10.30 5.81 -1.32
CA ARG A 28 10.82 6.06 -2.67
C ARG A 28 12.14 5.34 -2.91
N ALA A 29 13.02 5.30 -1.91
CA ALA A 29 14.25 4.52 -1.98
C ALA A 29 13.97 3.02 -2.17
N GLY A 30 13.02 2.45 -1.42
CA GLY A 30 12.59 1.05 -1.59
C GLY A 30 11.98 0.75 -2.97
N ILE A 31 11.15 1.66 -3.50
CA ILE A 31 10.60 1.53 -4.86
C ILE A 31 11.73 1.47 -5.89
N LEU A 32 12.68 2.40 -5.83
CA LEU A 32 13.81 2.45 -6.77
C LEU A 32 14.70 1.21 -6.65
N ASN A 33 14.97 0.76 -5.42
CA ASN A 33 15.73 -0.46 -5.17
C ASN A 33 15.09 -1.67 -5.85
N ARG A 34 13.79 -1.91 -5.58
CA ARG A 34 13.05 -3.02 -6.21
C ARG A 34 13.06 -2.93 -7.74
N VAL A 35 12.67 -1.79 -8.29
CA VAL A 35 12.46 -1.66 -9.74
C VAL A 35 13.78 -1.72 -10.51
N SER A 36 14.90 -1.25 -9.94
CA SER A 36 16.21 -1.38 -10.57
C SER A 36 16.68 -2.83 -10.76
N GLN A 37 16.14 -3.76 -9.97
CA GLN A 37 16.56 -5.17 -9.95
C GLN A 37 15.55 -6.10 -10.63
N HIS A 38 14.25 -5.81 -10.46
CA HIS A 38 13.17 -6.71 -10.89
C HIS A 38 12.19 -6.05 -11.88
N GLY A 39 12.33 -4.76 -12.17
CA GLY A 39 11.39 -4.02 -13.00
C GLY A 39 10.07 -3.71 -12.28
N GLY A 40 9.06 -3.29 -13.06
CA GLY A 40 7.74 -2.90 -12.57
C GLY A 40 7.44 -1.41 -12.75
N HIS A 41 6.40 -0.93 -12.06
CA HIS A 41 5.86 0.41 -12.28
C HIS A 41 6.58 1.45 -11.42
N VAL A 42 7.31 2.39 -12.03
CA VAL A 42 8.04 3.44 -11.29
C VAL A 42 7.16 4.67 -11.05
N GLY A 43 6.74 5.35 -12.13
CA GLY A 43 6.08 6.65 -12.09
C GLY A 43 4.84 6.69 -11.17
N PRO A 44 3.89 5.76 -11.30
CA PRO A 44 2.70 5.74 -10.46
C PRO A 44 3.01 5.57 -8.97
N ASN A 45 3.98 4.72 -8.62
CA ASN A 45 4.37 4.48 -7.23
C ASN A 45 5.08 5.70 -6.62
N LEU A 46 6.01 6.32 -7.37
CA LEU A 46 6.67 7.55 -6.91
C LEU A 46 5.68 8.71 -6.77
N GLY A 47 4.77 8.89 -7.74
CA GLY A 47 3.82 10.00 -7.77
C GLY A 47 2.67 9.90 -6.75
N PHE A 48 2.45 8.73 -6.15
CA PHE A 48 1.37 8.50 -5.19
C PHE A 48 1.89 8.17 -3.77
N THR A 49 3.19 8.34 -3.52
CA THR A 49 3.81 7.95 -2.24
C THR A 49 3.24 8.76 -1.06
N GLU A 50 3.22 10.08 -1.13
CA GLU A 50 2.79 10.94 -0.01
C GLU A 50 1.30 10.77 0.25
N ALA A 51 0.51 10.68 -0.83
CA ALA A 51 -0.92 10.42 -0.74
C ALA A 51 -1.18 9.08 -0.03
N THR A 52 -0.40 8.04 -0.34
CA THR A 52 -0.54 6.74 0.32
C THR A 52 -0.13 6.75 1.79
N VAL A 53 0.95 7.47 2.13
CA VAL A 53 1.34 7.70 3.54
C VAL A 53 0.23 8.43 4.28
N ALA A 54 -0.32 9.50 3.69
CA ALA A 54 -1.41 10.27 4.30
C ALA A 54 -2.70 9.44 4.44
N LEU A 55 -3.06 8.62 3.45
CA LEU A 55 -4.21 7.73 3.52
C LEU A 55 -4.09 6.79 4.73
N HIS A 56 -2.95 6.14 4.91
CA HIS A 56 -2.72 5.23 6.04
C HIS A 56 -2.53 5.96 7.39
N TYR A 57 -2.06 7.20 7.37
CA TYR A 57 -1.99 8.04 8.57
C TYR A 57 -3.37 8.53 9.03
N VAL A 58 -4.29 8.84 8.10
CA VAL A 58 -5.62 9.37 8.44
C VAL A 58 -6.61 8.24 8.69
N PHE A 59 -6.74 7.30 7.76
CA PHE A 59 -7.70 6.19 7.85
C PHE A 59 -7.17 5.03 8.68
N ASN A 60 -8.07 4.23 9.23
CA ASN A 60 -7.74 3.09 10.08
C ASN A 60 -7.84 1.80 9.27
N ALA A 61 -6.89 1.56 8.37
CA ALA A 61 -6.78 0.26 7.71
C ALA A 61 -6.29 -0.80 8.72
N PRO A 62 -6.86 -2.03 8.71
CA PRO A 62 -7.75 -2.60 7.69
C PRO A 62 -9.26 -2.37 7.90
N GLU A 63 -9.69 -1.72 8.98
CA GLU A 63 -11.10 -1.45 9.25
C GLU A 63 -11.72 -0.59 8.14
N ASP A 64 -11.06 0.52 7.82
CA ASP A 64 -11.32 1.34 6.63
C ASP A 64 -10.71 0.67 5.39
N LYS A 65 -11.53 0.50 4.35
CA LYS A 65 -11.10 -0.16 3.11
C LYS A 65 -10.51 0.87 2.14
N ILE A 66 -9.30 0.59 1.66
CA ILE A 66 -8.62 1.40 0.64
C ILE A 66 -8.57 0.59 -0.66
N VAL A 67 -9.16 1.13 -1.73
CA VAL A 67 -9.23 0.49 -3.04
C VAL A 67 -8.36 1.27 -4.02
N PHE A 68 -7.35 0.63 -4.61
CA PHE A 68 -6.51 1.20 -5.66
C PHE A 68 -6.99 0.70 -7.03
N ASP A 69 -7.39 1.61 -7.92
CA ASP A 69 -7.69 1.26 -9.32
C ASP A 69 -6.42 0.84 -10.07
N ILE A 70 -6.49 -0.21 -10.90
CA ILE A 70 -5.34 -0.91 -11.52
C ILE A 70 -4.36 -1.53 -10.49
N SER A 71 -4.20 -0.94 -9.32
CA SER A 71 -3.30 -1.28 -8.22
C SER A 71 -1.80 -1.21 -8.51
N HIS A 72 -1.37 -0.84 -9.73
CA HIS A 72 0.04 -0.66 -10.08
C HIS A 72 0.79 0.45 -9.31
N GLN A 73 0.07 1.28 -8.54
CA GLN A 73 0.56 2.33 -7.65
C GLN A 73 0.55 1.93 -6.17
N SER A 74 0.41 0.64 -5.86
CA SER A 74 0.23 0.15 -4.49
C SER A 74 1.54 -0.21 -3.76
N TYR A 75 2.73 0.06 -4.30
CA TYR A 75 4.00 -0.28 -3.62
C TYR A 75 4.16 0.45 -2.28
N PRO A 76 3.90 1.77 -2.17
CA PRO A 76 3.87 2.45 -0.87
C PRO A 76 2.91 1.77 0.11
N HIS A 77 1.71 1.39 -0.36
CA HIS A 77 0.72 0.71 0.47
C HIS A 77 1.25 -0.62 1.00
N LYS A 78 1.90 -1.42 0.14
CA LYS A 78 2.47 -2.72 0.53
C LYS A 78 3.57 -2.55 1.57
N MET A 79 4.48 -1.59 1.39
CA MET A 79 5.54 -1.30 2.38
C MET A 79 4.95 -0.91 3.74
N LEU A 80 3.93 -0.04 3.76
CA LEU A 80 3.27 0.45 4.98
C LEU A 80 2.38 -0.58 5.69
N THR A 81 2.16 -1.75 5.08
CA THR A 81 1.29 -2.82 5.58
C THR A 81 2.07 -4.10 5.82
N GLY A 82 3.32 -3.96 6.28
CA GLY A 82 4.16 -5.06 6.76
C GLY A 82 4.91 -5.82 5.68
N ARG A 83 4.99 -5.29 4.44
CA ARG A 83 5.66 -5.96 3.31
C ARG A 83 6.88 -5.19 2.81
N ALA A 84 7.48 -4.35 3.66
CA ALA A 84 8.63 -3.53 3.31
C ALA A 84 9.85 -4.36 2.87
N GLU A 85 10.08 -5.54 3.44
CA GLU A 85 11.22 -6.40 3.08
C GLU A 85 11.28 -6.73 1.59
N GLY A 86 10.13 -6.95 0.92
CA GLY A 86 10.08 -7.19 -0.52
C GLY A 86 10.49 -6.00 -1.40
N PHE A 87 10.81 -4.86 -0.80
CA PHE A 87 11.32 -3.67 -1.47
C PHE A 87 12.74 -3.30 -1.03
N LEU A 88 13.17 -3.78 0.14
CA LEU A 88 14.48 -3.46 0.73
C LEU A 88 15.50 -4.58 0.51
N ASP A 89 15.06 -5.84 0.58
CA ASP A 89 15.92 -7.02 0.41
C ASP A 89 15.70 -7.65 -0.98
N SER A 90 16.76 -7.61 -1.79
CA SER A 90 16.82 -8.22 -3.13
C SER A 90 16.40 -9.69 -3.16
N SER A 91 16.69 -10.46 -2.12
CA SER A 91 16.35 -11.88 -2.03
C SER A 91 14.87 -12.14 -1.73
N LYS A 92 14.13 -11.10 -1.35
CA LYS A 92 12.71 -11.14 -0.96
C LYS A 92 11.79 -10.50 -1.98
N ILE A 93 12.29 -9.89 -3.05
CA ILE A 93 11.48 -9.13 -4.02
C ILE A 93 10.32 -9.98 -4.58
N ASP A 94 10.57 -11.26 -4.86
CA ASP A 94 9.58 -12.18 -5.44
C ASP A 94 8.46 -12.59 -4.46
N SER A 95 8.59 -12.24 -3.17
CA SER A 95 7.54 -12.49 -2.18
C SER A 95 6.37 -11.51 -2.26
N VAL A 96 6.51 -10.43 -3.04
CA VAL A 96 5.52 -9.36 -3.13
C VAL A 96 5.11 -9.11 -4.58
N SER A 97 3.83 -9.20 -4.89
CA SER A 97 3.24 -8.93 -6.20
C SER A 97 3.42 -7.47 -6.64
N GLY A 98 3.38 -7.27 -7.95
CA GLY A 98 3.33 -5.95 -8.59
C GLY A 98 1.99 -5.22 -8.43
N PHE A 99 0.96 -5.93 -7.97
CA PHE A 99 -0.43 -5.50 -7.87
C PHE A 99 -1.01 -5.88 -6.49
N SER A 100 -2.16 -5.32 -6.11
CA SER A 100 -2.87 -5.78 -4.92
C SER A 100 -3.29 -7.25 -5.09
N SER A 101 -3.14 -8.05 -4.05
CA SER A 101 -3.49 -9.47 -4.09
C SER A 101 -4.03 -9.95 -2.73
N PRO A 102 -5.29 -10.40 -2.66
CA PRO A 102 -5.85 -10.97 -1.43
C PRO A 102 -5.15 -12.25 -0.97
N ILE A 103 -4.51 -12.98 -1.89
CA ILE A 103 -3.70 -14.16 -1.56
C ILE A 103 -2.42 -13.74 -0.81
N GLU A 104 -1.81 -12.63 -1.23
CA GLU A 104 -0.61 -12.07 -0.59
C GLU A 104 -0.94 -11.39 0.76
N SER A 105 -2.01 -10.59 0.80
CA SER A 105 -2.43 -9.90 2.02
C SER A 105 -3.95 -9.83 2.12
N PRO A 106 -4.63 -10.84 2.69
CA PRO A 106 -6.08 -10.84 2.83
C PRO A 106 -6.60 -9.75 3.78
N VAL A 107 -5.71 -9.21 4.62
CA VAL A 107 -6.02 -8.16 5.59
C VAL A 107 -6.13 -6.79 4.93
N TYR A 108 -5.20 -6.45 4.02
CA TYR A 108 -5.07 -5.10 3.46
C TYR A 108 -5.44 -5.00 1.97
N ASP A 109 -5.34 -6.10 1.21
CA ASP A 109 -5.62 -6.14 -0.22
C ASP A 109 -6.99 -6.79 -0.45
N ASN A 110 -8.02 -5.98 -0.72
CA ASN A 110 -9.39 -6.52 -0.86
C ASN A 110 -9.66 -7.19 -2.21
N PHE A 111 -8.89 -6.83 -3.25
CA PHE A 111 -9.13 -7.27 -4.62
C PHE A 111 -7.81 -7.50 -5.36
N GLU A 112 -7.84 -8.42 -6.32
CA GLU A 112 -6.81 -8.55 -7.34
C GLU A 112 -7.26 -7.74 -8.57
N ILE A 113 -6.51 -6.68 -8.89
CA ILE A 113 -6.89 -5.70 -9.91
C ILE A 113 -5.71 -5.46 -10.84
N GLY A 114 -5.96 -5.53 -12.15
CA GLY A 114 -5.03 -5.11 -13.19
C GLY A 114 -5.71 -4.34 -14.33
N HIS A 115 -6.99 -4.60 -14.60
CA HIS A 115 -7.80 -3.79 -15.51
C HIS A 115 -8.26 -2.48 -14.87
N THR A 116 -8.32 -1.43 -15.69
CA THR A 116 -8.67 -0.08 -15.25
C THR A 116 -10.17 0.08 -14.97
N SER A 117 -10.52 1.11 -14.20
CA SER A 117 -11.88 1.64 -14.02
C SER A 117 -12.83 0.75 -13.20
N THR A 118 -12.29 -0.13 -12.37
CA THR A 118 -13.09 -1.08 -11.55
C THR A 118 -13.32 -0.59 -10.12
N SER A 119 -12.45 0.30 -9.61
CA SER A 119 -12.39 0.69 -8.20
C SER A 119 -13.69 1.26 -7.63
N VAL A 120 -14.39 2.14 -8.37
CA VAL A 120 -15.62 2.78 -7.88
C VAL A 120 -16.74 1.75 -7.68
N SER A 121 -16.90 0.83 -8.62
CA SER A 121 -17.89 -0.25 -8.52
C SER A 121 -17.56 -1.18 -7.35
N LEU A 122 -16.28 -1.54 -7.19
CA LEU A 122 -15.81 -2.39 -6.09
C LEU A 122 -16.00 -1.72 -4.71
N ALA A 123 -15.63 -0.44 -4.60
CA ALA A 123 -15.80 0.35 -3.39
C ALA A 123 -17.29 0.51 -3.01
N SER A 124 -18.18 0.70 -4.00
CA SER A 124 -19.62 0.75 -3.79
C SER A 124 -20.15 -0.58 -3.22
N GLY A 125 -19.64 -1.71 -3.72
CA GLY A 125 -19.95 -3.04 -3.17
C GLY A 125 -19.50 -3.20 -1.72
N LEU A 126 -18.27 -2.79 -1.39
CA LEU A 126 -17.75 -2.80 -0.01
C LEU A 126 -18.61 -1.93 0.92
N GLN A 127 -18.98 -0.73 0.48
CA GLN A 127 -19.85 0.18 1.24
C GLN A 127 -21.23 -0.44 1.49
N LYS A 128 -21.85 -1.03 0.46
CA LYS A 128 -23.14 -1.69 0.59
C LYS A 128 -23.10 -2.86 1.57
N ALA A 129 -22.05 -3.68 1.51
CA ALA A 129 -21.86 -4.81 2.43
C ALA A 129 -21.72 -4.32 3.88
N ARG A 130 -20.88 -3.31 4.11
CA ARG A 130 -20.72 -2.66 5.43
C ARG A 130 -22.07 -2.22 6.01
N ASP A 131 -22.89 -1.51 5.23
CA ASP A 131 -24.16 -0.95 5.71
C ASP A 131 -25.20 -2.03 6.03
N ILE A 132 -25.10 -3.22 5.44
CA ILE A 132 -25.98 -4.36 5.75
C ILE A 132 -25.50 -5.08 7.00
N MET A 133 -24.19 -5.19 7.22
CA MET A 133 -23.60 -5.90 8.36
C MET A 133 -23.64 -5.12 9.69
N ILE A 134 -23.78 -3.79 9.63
CA ILE A 134 -23.88 -2.93 10.84
C ILE A 134 -25.32 -2.88 11.40
N LYS A 135 -26.30 -3.46 10.70
CA LYS A 135 -27.66 -3.65 11.23
C LYS A 135 -27.74 -4.82 12.19
#